data_AF-A0A7S1FJP0-F1
#
_entry.id   AF-A0A7S1FJP0-F1
#
_cell.length_a   1.000
_cell.length_b   1.000
_cell.length_c   1.000
_cell.angle_alpha   90.00
_cell.angle_beta   90.00
_cell.angle_gamma   90.00
#
_symmetry.space_group_name_H-M   'P 1'
#
loop_
_entity.id
_entity.type
_entity.pdbx_description
1 polymer ?
#
loop_
_entity_poly.entity_id
_entity_poly.type
_entity_poly.pdbx_seq_one_letter_code
_entity_poly.pdbx_strand_id
1 'polypeptide(L)'
;MSIPPDVQQQILSDPRMKAKIQEVGEAALNDPAVQELVIKIAKEKGPEVAKAAAGKVREWAKDPVVQAQACAYAGVAAQYAGRAGLAAAAYIEQGPTSARVLAFAGGVASIVCAGAHLISFADILLAPANYVLALYQTLFSLTTLLFELNPTVVAKVPAFSSYQDVLIEKAKFLSEARGRGLFYFFQGTVWLCFSSVWSLLSLQLFPALTFVCGVFMCLVGLIHVLIHYGKLQTVIEKGRDGYAKISDTP
;
A
#
# COMPACT_ATOMS: atom_id res chain seq x y z
N MET A 1 13.41 14.15 -38.60
CA MET A 1 14.03 12.81 -38.61
C MET A 1 13.88 12.20 -37.23
N SER A 2 13.28 11.03 -37.12
CA SER A 2 13.24 10.27 -35.87
C SER A 2 14.61 9.68 -35.59
N ILE A 3 15.09 9.77 -34.35
CA ILE A 3 16.29 9.04 -33.94
C ILE A 3 15.98 7.55 -34.04
N PRO A 4 16.85 6.75 -34.68
CA PRO A 4 16.72 5.30 -34.67
C PRO A 4 16.65 4.77 -33.21
N PRO A 5 15.70 3.88 -32.86
CA PRO A 5 15.51 3.40 -31.48
C PRO A 5 16.77 2.80 -30.85
N ASP A 6 17.63 2.18 -31.66
CA ASP A 6 18.92 1.61 -31.26
C ASP A 6 19.88 2.68 -30.71
N VAL A 7 19.86 3.89 -31.27
CA VAL A 7 20.72 4.99 -30.82
C VAL A 7 20.28 5.51 -29.45
N GLN A 8 18.97 5.64 -29.23
CA GLN A 8 18.43 6.03 -27.92
C GLN A 8 18.80 4.99 -26.86
N GLN A 9 18.59 3.71 -27.16
CA GLN A 9 18.94 2.63 -26.26
C GLN A 9 20.44 2.63 -25.93
N GLN A 10 21.30 2.82 -26.93
CA GLN A 10 22.74 2.91 -26.71
C GLN A 10 23.13 4.05 -25.77
N ILE A 11 22.53 5.24 -25.92
CA ILE A 11 22.79 6.39 -25.04
C ILE A 11 22.32 6.09 -23.61
N LEU A 12 21.09 5.58 -23.44
CA LEU A 12 20.54 5.27 -22.11
C LEU A 12 21.28 4.12 -21.42
N SER A 13 21.90 3.22 -22.20
CA SER A 13 22.69 2.12 -21.68
C SER A 13 24.15 2.47 -21.34
N ASP A 14 24.63 3.68 -21.67
CA ASP A 14 26.00 4.12 -21.39
C ASP A 14 26.25 4.15 -19.87
N PRO A 15 27.38 3.60 -19.38
CA PRO A 15 27.68 3.57 -17.94
C PRO A 15 27.68 4.94 -17.26
N ARG A 16 28.15 6.00 -17.95
CA ARG A 16 28.15 7.37 -17.42
C ARG A 16 26.74 7.90 -17.28
N MET A 17 25.89 7.60 -18.26
CA MET A 17 24.48 7.96 -18.21
C MET A 17 23.79 7.28 -17.04
N LYS A 18 24.01 5.97 -16.85
CA LYS A 18 23.48 5.21 -15.71
C LYS A 18 23.92 5.80 -14.36
N ALA A 19 25.20 6.09 -14.20
CA ALA A 19 25.74 6.69 -12.99
C ALA A 19 25.13 8.07 -12.70
N LYS A 20 24.94 8.90 -13.73
CA LYS A 20 24.33 10.23 -13.56
C LYS A 20 22.83 10.14 -13.24
N ILE A 21 22.10 9.22 -13.86
CA ILE A 21 20.69 8.94 -13.52
C ILE A 21 20.57 8.44 -12.07
N GLN A 22 21.51 7.58 -11.62
CA GLN A 22 21.58 7.13 -10.23
C GLN A 22 21.81 8.28 -9.25
N GLU A 23 22.66 9.25 -9.61
CA GLU A 23 22.94 10.42 -8.78
C GLU A 23 21.75 11.39 -8.70
N VAL A 24 21.15 11.72 -9.85
CA VAL A 24 20.15 12.79 -9.97
C VAL A 24 18.77 12.36 -9.47
N GLY A 25 18.37 11.11 -9.75
CA GLY A 25 17.08 10.64 -9.29
C GLY A 25 15.95 10.75 -10.34
N GLU A 26 14.73 11.01 -9.86
CA GLU A 26 13.53 11.03 -10.68
C GLU A 26 13.57 12.17 -11.69
N ALA A 27 12.98 11.95 -12.86
CA ALA A 27 13.01 12.93 -13.93
C ALA A 27 14.44 13.34 -14.31
N ALA A 28 15.42 12.43 -14.19
CA ALA A 28 16.82 12.68 -14.51
C ALA A 28 16.99 13.33 -15.88
N LEU A 29 16.19 12.97 -16.88
CA LEU A 29 16.30 13.59 -18.21
C LEU A 29 15.87 15.07 -18.25
N ASN A 30 15.16 15.59 -17.23
CA ASN A 30 14.88 17.02 -17.06
C ASN A 30 16.06 17.78 -16.46
N ASP A 31 17.04 17.09 -15.88
CA ASP A 31 18.23 17.72 -15.32
C ASP A 31 19.15 18.22 -16.46
N PRO A 32 19.55 19.50 -16.46
CA PRO A 32 20.40 20.06 -17.52
C PRO A 32 21.73 19.32 -17.69
N ALA A 33 22.35 18.85 -16.59
CA ALA A 33 23.63 18.14 -16.67
C ALA A 33 23.46 16.75 -17.30
N VAL A 34 22.32 16.09 -17.06
CA VAL A 34 21.96 14.84 -17.75
C VAL A 34 21.72 15.09 -19.25
N GLN A 35 21.04 16.18 -19.61
CA GLN A 35 20.83 16.55 -21.02
C GLN A 35 22.14 16.86 -21.75
N GLU A 36 23.05 17.58 -21.09
CA GLU A 36 24.40 17.84 -21.60
C GLU A 36 25.19 16.54 -21.78
N LEU A 37 25.08 15.61 -20.83
CA LEU A 37 25.73 14.30 -20.92
C LEU A 37 25.19 13.47 -22.09
N VAL A 38 23.88 13.49 -22.33
CA VAL A 38 23.26 12.86 -23.51
C VAL A 38 23.85 13.41 -24.80
N ILE A 39 23.97 14.74 -24.91
CA ILE A 39 24.56 15.38 -26.10
C ILE A 39 26.04 14.99 -26.25
N LYS A 40 26.79 14.92 -25.15
CA LYS A 40 28.21 14.51 -25.16
C LYS A 40 28.38 13.07 -25.65
N ILE A 41 27.60 12.13 -25.12
CA ILE A 41 27.62 10.72 -25.55
C ILE A 41 27.21 10.61 -27.03
N ALA A 42 26.20 11.38 -27.45
CA ALA A 42 25.75 11.41 -28.83
C ALA A 42 26.84 11.91 -29.80
N LYS A 43 27.64 12.91 -29.41
CA LYS A 43 28.79 13.41 -30.21
C LYS A 43 29.87 12.36 -30.41
N GLU A 44 30.16 11.56 -29.38
CA GLU A 44 31.14 10.46 -29.48
C GLU A 44 30.70 9.37 -30.46
N LYS A 45 29.39 9.20 -30.69
CA LYS A 45 28.84 8.26 -31.68
C LYS A 45 28.76 8.82 -33.10
N GLY A 46 28.88 10.13 -33.26
CA GLY A 46 28.94 10.80 -34.55
C GLY A 46 28.16 12.13 -34.59
N PRO A 47 28.54 13.06 -35.48
CA PRO A 47 27.94 14.39 -35.56
C PRO A 47 26.45 14.34 -35.94
N GLU A 48 26.03 13.40 -36.79
CA GLU A 48 24.62 13.21 -37.18
C GLU A 48 23.76 12.78 -35.98
N VAL A 49 24.28 11.88 -35.13
CA VAL A 49 23.61 11.41 -33.92
C VAL A 49 23.46 12.54 -32.90
N ALA A 50 24.50 13.35 -32.71
CA ALA A 50 24.46 14.51 -31.82
C ALA A 50 23.41 15.53 -32.22
N LYS A 51 23.33 15.85 -33.52
CA LYS A 51 22.35 16.81 -34.05
C LYS A 51 20.91 16.32 -33.84
N ALA A 52 20.67 15.03 -34.05
CA ALA A 52 19.38 14.43 -33.81
C ALA A 52 19.02 14.41 -32.30
N ALA A 53 19.97 13.99 -31.45
CA ALA A 53 19.78 13.91 -29.99
C ALA A 53 19.49 15.28 -29.36
N ALA A 54 20.18 16.34 -29.78
CA ALA A 54 19.99 17.68 -29.23
C ALA A 54 18.53 18.19 -29.38
N GLY A 55 17.87 17.85 -30.49
CA GLY A 55 16.46 18.21 -30.69
C GLY A 55 15.50 17.35 -29.87
N LYS A 56 15.84 16.07 -29.65
CA LYS A 56 14.96 15.09 -29.00
C LYS A 56 15.13 14.97 -27.50
N VAL A 57 16.25 15.40 -26.92
CA VAL A 57 16.51 15.23 -25.48
C VAL A 57 15.42 15.92 -24.64
N ARG A 58 14.92 17.08 -25.09
CA ARG A 58 13.82 17.79 -24.43
C ARG A 58 12.46 17.08 -24.57
N GLU A 59 12.25 16.38 -25.67
CA GLU A 59 11.05 15.56 -25.85
C GLU A 59 11.13 14.31 -24.98
N TRP A 60 12.28 13.62 -24.96
CA TRP A 60 12.56 12.48 -24.09
C TRP A 60 12.39 12.82 -22.61
N ALA A 61 12.79 14.02 -22.21
CA ALA A 61 12.62 14.51 -20.85
C ALA A 61 11.15 14.62 -20.43
N LYS A 62 10.25 14.88 -21.39
CA LYS A 62 8.80 14.98 -21.19
C LYS A 62 8.07 13.65 -21.41
N ASP A 63 8.73 12.65 -21.97
CA ASP A 63 8.14 11.34 -22.26
C ASP A 63 8.28 10.42 -21.03
N PRO A 64 7.16 10.05 -20.38
CA PRO A 64 7.19 9.20 -19.19
C PRO A 64 7.73 7.79 -19.48
N VAL A 65 7.54 7.28 -20.70
CA VAL A 65 8.04 5.94 -21.09
C VAL A 65 9.56 5.95 -21.17
N VAL A 66 10.13 7.01 -21.74
CA VAL A 66 11.59 7.16 -21.86
C VAL A 66 12.24 7.39 -20.50
N GLN A 67 11.61 8.17 -19.63
CA GLN A 67 12.07 8.35 -18.24
C GLN A 67 12.08 7.02 -17.47
N ALA A 68 11.01 6.22 -17.60
CA ALA A 68 10.94 4.89 -16.98
C ALA A 68 12.02 3.94 -17.51
N GLN A 69 12.26 3.92 -18.82
CA GLN A 69 13.33 3.12 -19.44
C GLN A 69 14.72 3.56 -18.96
N ALA A 70 14.98 4.87 -18.91
CA ALA A 70 16.24 5.41 -18.41
C ALA A 70 16.49 4.97 -16.95
N CYS A 71 15.47 5.03 -16.09
CA CYS A 71 15.54 4.55 -14.71
C CYS A 71 15.76 3.04 -14.61
N ALA A 72 15.11 2.25 -15.48
CA ALA A 72 15.30 0.80 -15.54
C ALA A 72 16.74 0.44 -15.94
N TYR A 73 17.30 1.09 -16.97
CA TYR A 73 18.69 0.86 -17.39
C TYR A 73 19.71 1.25 -16.33
N ALA A 74 19.43 2.29 -15.56
CA ALA A 74 20.25 2.74 -14.45
C ALA A 74 20.09 1.86 -13.18
N GLY A 75 19.23 0.83 -13.19
CA GLY A 75 19.06 -0.09 -12.07
C GLY A 75 18.40 0.56 -10.84
N VAL A 76 17.83 1.75 -11.00
CA VAL A 76 17.19 2.52 -9.91
C VAL A 76 15.67 2.31 -9.86
N ALA A 77 15.11 1.51 -10.77
CA ALA A 77 13.70 1.17 -10.79
C ALA A 77 13.17 0.66 -9.44
N ALA A 78 13.95 -0.13 -8.69
CA ALA A 78 13.57 -0.60 -7.35
C ALA A 78 13.50 0.53 -6.31
N GLN A 79 14.43 1.50 -6.37
CA GLN A 79 14.39 2.68 -5.50
C GLN A 79 13.20 3.59 -5.82
N TYR A 80 12.77 3.62 -7.10
CA TYR A 80 11.57 4.35 -7.50
C TYR A 80 10.28 3.62 -7.20
N ALA A 81 10.23 2.27 -7.26
CA ALA A 81 9.06 1.53 -6.78
C ALA A 81 8.77 1.87 -5.31
N GLY A 82 9.81 2.02 -4.48
CA GLY A 82 9.65 2.51 -3.11
C GLY A 82 9.12 3.95 -3.02
N ARG A 83 9.44 4.84 -3.99
CA ARG A 83 8.86 6.19 -4.08
C ARG A 83 7.45 6.21 -4.66
N ALA A 84 7.12 5.31 -5.59
CA ALA A 84 5.75 5.08 -6.03
C ALA A 84 4.88 4.63 -4.86
N GLY A 85 5.41 3.78 -3.96
CA GLY A 85 4.79 3.46 -2.68
C GLY A 85 4.62 4.69 -1.76
N LEU A 86 5.56 5.64 -1.76
CA LEU A 86 5.39 6.91 -1.02
C LEU A 86 4.36 7.84 -1.66
N ALA A 87 4.28 7.88 -2.99
CA ALA A 87 3.24 8.62 -3.71
C ALA A 87 1.86 7.97 -3.51
N ALA A 88 1.79 6.63 -3.57
CA ALA A 88 0.61 5.84 -3.22
C ALA A 88 0.20 6.09 -1.77
N ALA A 89 1.16 6.19 -0.84
CA ALA A 89 0.91 6.58 0.55
C ALA A 89 0.35 8.01 0.68
N ALA A 90 0.66 8.92 -0.24
CA ALA A 90 0.06 10.24 -0.30
C ALA A 90 -1.40 10.21 -0.82
N TYR A 91 -1.77 9.22 -1.63
CA TYR A 91 -3.16 8.97 -2.06
C TYR A 91 -3.98 8.17 -1.04
N ILE A 92 -3.32 7.49 -0.10
CA ILE A 92 -4.01 6.82 0.98
C ILE A 92 -4.49 7.88 1.98
N GLU A 93 -5.80 8.00 2.11
CA GLU A 93 -6.42 8.84 3.13
C GLU A 93 -6.08 8.25 4.51
N GLN A 94 -5.02 8.74 5.15
CA GLN A 94 -4.57 8.26 6.45
C GLN A 94 -5.58 8.68 7.53
N GLY A 95 -6.22 7.71 8.18
CA GLY A 95 -7.06 7.98 9.34
C GLY A 95 -6.24 8.46 10.55
N PRO A 96 -6.91 8.94 11.62
CA PRO A 96 -6.24 9.27 12.88
C PRO A 96 -5.45 8.05 13.39
N THR A 97 -4.25 8.29 13.92
CA THR A 97 -3.30 7.24 14.33
C THR A 97 -3.92 6.20 15.27
N SER A 98 -4.84 6.61 16.15
CA SER A 98 -5.55 5.69 17.05
C SER A 98 -6.41 4.66 16.32
N ALA A 99 -7.20 5.09 15.33
CA ALA A 99 -8.03 4.19 14.53
C ALA A 99 -7.16 3.19 13.75
N ARG A 100 -6.03 3.66 13.23
CA ARG A 100 -5.05 2.83 12.53
C ARG A 100 -4.44 1.75 13.42
N VAL A 101 -4.01 2.13 14.63
CA VAL A 101 -3.46 1.18 15.60
C VAL A 101 -4.49 0.12 15.99
N LEU A 102 -5.77 0.51 16.17
CA LEU A 102 -6.85 -0.44 16.44
C LEU A 102 -7.07 -1.39 15.26
N ALA A 103 -7.11 -0.89 14.02
CA ALA A 103 -7.24 -1.72 12.84
C ALA A 103 -6.05 -2.64 12.62
N PHE A 104 -4.84 -2.16 12.86
CA PHE A 104 -3.63 -2.99 12.84
C PHE A 104 -3.70 -4.12 13.88
N ALA A 105 -4.06 -3.81 15.13
CA ALA A 105 -4.24 -4.81 16.18
C ALA A 105 -5.31 -5.84 15.81
N GLY A 106 -6.41 -5.41 15.20
CA GLY A 106 -7.46 -6.29 14.68
C GLY A 106 -6.97 -7.19 13.55
N GLY A 107 -6.16 -6.66 12.63
CA GLY A 107 -5.47 -7.43 11.60
C GLY A 107 -4.55 -8.50 12.19
N VAL A 108 -3.79 -8.17 13.25
CA VAL A 108 -2.90 -9.13 13.94
C VAL A 108 -3.72 -10.21 14.64
N ALA A 109 -4.76 -9.85 15.39
CA ALA A 109 -5.63 -10.82 16.04
C ALA A 109 -6.29 -11.76 15.02
N SER A 110 -6.76 -11.19 13.90
CA SER A 110 -7.42 -11.92 12.83
C SER A 110 -6.47 -12.88 12.11
N ILE A 111 -5.22 -12.48 11.81
CA ILE A 111 -4.26 -13.40 11.19
C ILE A 111 -3.87 -14.56 12.11
N VAL A 112 -3.77 -14.31 13.42
CA VAL A 112 -3.50 -15.36 14.41
C VAL A 112 -4.68 -16.35 14.47
N CYS A 113 -5.91 -15.85 14.53
CA CYS A 113 -7.11 -16.70 14.51
C CYS A 113 -7.19 -17.53 13.22
N ALA A 114 -6.96 -16.90 12.06
CA ALA A 114 -6.98 -17.58 10.77
C ALA A 114 -5.87 -18.63 10.65
N GLY A 115 -4.65 -18.31 11.11
CA GLY A 115 -3.52 -19.23 11.12
C GLY A 115 -3.77 -20.47 11.97
N ALA A 116 -4.39 -20.31 13.15
CA ALA A 116 -4.76 -21.42 14.00
C ALA A 116 -5.81 -22.35 13.35
N HIS A 117 -6.78 -21.79 12.60
CA HIS A 117 -7.69 -22.61 11.79
C HIS A 117 -6.98 -23.35 10.65
N LEU A 118 -5.94 -22.76 10.04
CA LEU A 118 -5.18 -23.40 8.96
C LEU A 118 -4.25 -24.54 9.42
N ILE A 119 -3.83 -24.55 10.69
CA ILE A 119 -2.98 -25.63 11.26
C ILE A 119 -3.78 -26.92 11.50
N SER A 120 -5.10 -26.83 11.65
CA SER A 120 -5.97 -27.97 11.87
C SER A 120 -6.22 -28.74 10.57
N PHE A 121 -5.28 -29.61 10.18
CA PHE A 121 -5.39 -30.41 8.95
C PHE A 121 -6.65 -31.31 8.91
N ALA A 122 -7.21 -31.67 10.07
CA ALA A 122 -8.46 -32.41 10.15
C ALA A 122 -9.63 -31.65 9.50
N ASP A 123 -9.62 -30.32 9.57
CA ASP A 123 -10.67 -29.47 9.00
C ASP A 123 -10.66 -29.45 7.48
N ILE A 124 -9.53 -29.81 6.83
CA ILE A 124 -9.45 -29.92 5.37
C ILE A 124 -10.44 -30.97 4.84
N LEU A 125 -10.59 -32.09 5.55
CA LEU A 125 -11.46 -33.19 5.15
C LEU A 125 -12.88 -33.03 5.72
N LEU A 126 -12.99 -32.57 6.97
CA LEU A 126 -14.27 -32.52 7.69
C LEU A 126 -15.06 -31.23 7.43
N ALA A 127 -14.38 -30.13 7.14
CA ALA A 127 -14.98 -28.81 6.96
C ALA A 127 -14.21 -27.98 5.92
N PRO A 128 -14.10 -28.45 4.65
CA PRO A 128 -13.29 -27.80 3.62
C PRO A 128 -13.69 -26.33 3.38
N ALA A 129 -14.97 -25.99 3.55
CA ALA A 129 -15.45 -24.62 3.48
C ALA A 129 -14.77 -23.71 4.52
N ASN A 130 -14.66 -24.15 5.78
CA ASN A 130 -14.02 -23.39 6.85
C ASN A 130 -12.54 -23.17 6.55
N TYR A 131 -11.87 -24.17 5.97
CA TYR A 131 -10.47 -24.06 5.58
C TYR A 131 -10.25 -23.02 4.48
N VAL A 132 -11.08 -23.04 3.43
CA VAL A 132 -11.04 -22.03 2.35
C VAL A 132 -11.29 -20.63 2.90
N LEU A 133 -12.24 -20.50 3.83
CA LEU A 133 -12.53 -19.21 4.46
C LEU A 133 -11.41 -18.72 5.36
N ALA A 134 -10.73 -19.61 6.10
CA ALA A 134 -9.54 -19.27 6.88
C ALA A 134 -8.41 -18.76 5.96
N LEU A 135 -8.27 -19.31 4.75
CA LEU A 135 -7.34 -18.79 3.75
C LEU A 135 -7.73 -17.38 3.30
N TYR A 136 -9.00 -17.14 2.96
CA TYR A 136 -9.48 -15.80 2.62
C TYR A 136 -9.29 -14.80 3.78
N GLN A 137 -9.62 -15.19 5.01
CA GLN A 137 -9.41 -14.37 6.20
C GLN A 137 -7.93 -14.07 6.44
N THR A 138 -7.02 -15.01 6.14
CA THR A 138 -5.58 -14.76 6.20
C THR A 138 -5.17 -13.66 5.20
N LEU A 139 -5.61 -13.77 3.94
CA LEU A 139 -5.34 -12.77 2.91
C LEU A 139 -5.94 -11.40 3.26
N PHE A 140 -7.17 -11.38 3.77
CA PHE A 140 -7.82 -10.14 4.20
C PHE A 140 -7.12 -9.50 5.40
N SER A 141 -6.68 -10.31 6.37
CA SER A 141 -5.92 -9.82 7.52
C SER A 141 -4.57 -9.26 7.12
N LEU A 142 -3.86 -9.93 6.19
CA LEU A 142 -2.61 -9.41 5.62
C LEU A 142 -2.83 -8.08 4.88
N THR A 143 -3.93 -7.97 4.13
CA THR A 143 -4.33 -6.74 3.45
C THR A 143 -4.59 -5.62 4.47
N THR A 144 -5.34 -5.91 5.55
CA THR A 144 -5.58 -4.99 6.66
C THR A 144 -4.27 -4.52 7.30
N LEU A 145 -3.37 -5.45 7.62
CA LEU A 145 -2.05 -5.13 8.18
C LEU A 145 -1.23 -4.24 7.25
N LEU A 146 -1.22 -4.53 5.95
CA LEU A 146 -0.48 -3.77 4.95
C LEU A 146 -0.96 -2.31 4.85
N PHE A 147 -2.28 -2.09 4.81
CA PHE A 147 -2.84 -0.74 4.72
C PHE A 147 -2.68 0.08 6.00
N GLU A 148 -2.60 -0.58 7.16
CA GLU A 148 -2.45 0.09 8.45
C GLU A 148 -1.01 0.23 8.90
N LEU A 149 -0.07 -0.49 8.29
CA LEU A 149 1.36 -0.37 8.54
C LEU A 149 1.86 1.06 8.27
N ASN A 150 2.90 1.48 8.98
CA ASN A 150 3.54 2.75 8.69
C ASN A 150 4.05 2.77 7.24
N PRO A 151 3.69 3.77 6.41
CA PRO A 151 4.14 3.86 5.02
C PRO A 151 5.66 3.78 4.84
N THR A 152 6.42 4.27 5.82
CA THR A 152 7.89 4.18 5.81
C THR A 152 8.41 2.74 5.90
N VAL A 153 7.65 1.83 6.51
CA VAL A 153 7.98 0.40 6.58
C VAL A 153 7.57 -0.29 5.29
N VAL A 154 6.39 0.04 4.75
CA VAL A 154 5.91 -0.50 3.47
C VAL A 154 6.88 -0.15 2.34
N ALA A 155 7.35 1.09 2.27
CA ALA A 155 8.30 1.56 1.25
C ALA A 155 9.68 0.88 1.34
N LYS A 156 10.07 0.35 2.51
CA LYS A 156 11.35 -0.35 2.70
C LYS A 156 11.32 -1.80 2.19
N VAL A 157 10.14 -2.39 2.05
CA VAL A 157 9.98 -3.80 1.64
C VAL A 157 9.31 -3.83 0.26
N PRO A 158 10.07 -4.10 -0.83
CA PRO A 158 9.55 -4.02 -2.19
C PRO A 158 8.31 -4.89 -2.44
N ALA A 159 8.24 -6.06 -1.79
CA ALA A 159 7.09 -6.96 -1.88
C ALA A 159 5.81 -6.33 -1.31
N PHE A 160 5.91 -5.57 -0.22
CA PHE A 160 4.77 -4.89 0.40
C PHE A 160 4.30 -3.72 -0.46
N SER A 161 5.23 -2.91 -0.98
CA SER A 161 4.90 -1.83 -1.91
C SER A 161 4.21 -2.38 -3.16
N SER A 162 4.79 -3.38 -3.82
CA SER A 162 4.23 -3.95 -5.05
C SER A 162 2.84 -4.56 -4.82
N TYR A 163 2.63 -5.24 -3.69
CA TYR A 163 1.31 -5.78 -3.37
C TYR A 163 0.30 -4.67 -3.06
N GLN A 164 0.71 -3.61 -2.34
CA GLN A 164 -0.13 -2.44 -2.07
C GLN A 164 -0.51 -1.72 -3.37
N ASP A 165 0.42 -1.58 -4.32
CA ASP A 165 0.20 -0.95 -5.61
C ASP A 165 -0.87 -1.70 -6.43
N VAL A 166 -0.78 -3.04 -6.47
CA VAL A 166 -1.79 -3.89 -7.12
C VAL A 166 -3.16 -3.71 -6.46
N LEU A 167 -3.20 -3.65 -5.13
CA LEU A 167 -4.45 -3.44 -4.39
C LEU A 167 -5.05 -2.05 -4.65
N ILE A 168 -4.24 -0.99 -4.72
CA ILE A 168 -4.71 0.36 -5.04
C ILE A 168 -5.22 0.42 -6.48
N GLU A 169 -4.54 -0.23 -7.41
CA GLU A 169 -4.93 -0.26 -8.83
C GLU A 169 -6.24 -1.04 -9.03
N LYS A 170 -6.37 -2.23 -8.45
CA LYS A 170 -7.52 -3.13 -8.69
C LYS A 170 -8.68 -2.93 -7.71
N ALA A 171 -8.38 -2.46 -6.50
CA ALA A 171 -9.33 -2.30 -5.40
C ALA A 171 -9.19 -0.89 -4.78
N LYS A 172 -9.26 0.14 -5.63
CA LYS A 172 -9.11 1.55 -5.25
C LYS A 172 -9.93 1.99 -4.03
N PHE A 173 -11.08 1.37 -3.76
CA PHE A 173 -11.86 1.66 -2.55
C PHE A 173 -11.07 1.44 -1.25
N LEU A 174 -10.07 0.53 -1.23
CA LEU A 174 -9.20 0.29 -0.08
C LEU A 174 -8.19 1.41 0.17
N SER A 175 -7.96 2.33 -0.78
CA SER A 175 -7.16 3.53 -0.51
C SER A 175 -7.96 4.63 0.21
N GLU A 176 -9.29 4.52 0.24
CA GLU A 176 -10.20 5.47 0.87
C GLU A 176 -10.58 5.01 2.28
N ALA A 177 -10.67 5.93 3.24
CA ALA A 177 -10.97 5.57 4.64
C ALA A 177 -12.31 4.84 4.79
N ARG A 178 -13.34 5.25 4.03
CA ARG A 178 -14.65 4.57 4.00
C ARG A 178 -14.56 3.13 3.50
N GLY A 179 -13.77 2.89 2.46
CA GLY A 179 -13.71 1.58 1.82
C GLY A 179 -12.93 0.60 2.67
N ARG A 180 -11.86 1.04 3.34
CA ARG A 180 -11.22 0.25 4.40
C ARG A 180 -12.15 -0.05 5.56
N GLY A 181 -12.91 0.94 6.02
CA GLY A 181 -13.89 0.73 7.09
C GLY A 181 -14.93 -0.33 6.75
N LEU A 182 -15.51 -0.28 5.53
CA LEU A 182 -16.42 -1.31 5.04
C LEU A 182 -15.75 -2.67 4.89
N PHE A 183 -14.50 -2.70 4.45
CA PHE A 183 -13.70 -3.93 4.34
C PHE A 183 -13.47 -4.58 5.71
N TYR A 184 -13.07 -3.80 6.74
CA TYR A 184 -12.89 -4.32 8.10
C TYR A 184 -14.21 -4.77 8.72
N PHE A 185 -15.30 -4.04 8.45
CA PHE A 185 -16.64 -4.45 8.88
C PHE A 185 -17.02 -5.78 8.24
N PHE A 186 -16.85 -5.93 6.92
CA PHE A 186 -17.08 -7.18 6.22
C PHE A 186 -16.23 -8.33 6.80
N GLN A 187 -14.93 -8.09 7.02
CA GLN A 187 -14.03 -9.06 7.64
C GLN A 187 -14.54 -9.54 9.01
N GLY A 188 -15.02 -8.60 9.83
CA GLY A 188 -15.67 -8.89 11.11
C GLY A 188 -16.96 -9.71 10.97
N THR A 189 -17.82 -9.36 10.00
CA THR A 189 -19.05 -10.14 9.76
C THR A 189 -18.75 -11.57 9.32
N VAL A 190 -17.72 -11.79 8.50
CA VAL A 190 -17.29 -13.14 8.11
C VAL A 190 -16.84 -13.92 9.34
N TRP A 191 -16.07 -13.33 10.27
CA TRP A 191 -15.74 -13.99 11.54
C TRP A 191 -16.97 -14.34 12.36
N LEU A 192 -17.92 -13.42 12.45
CA LEU A 192 -19.17 -13.62 13.18
C LEU A 192 -20.06 -14.70 12.58
N CYS A 193 -19.99 -14.95 11.27
CA CYS A 193 -20.71 -16.06 10.63
C CYS A 193 -20.21 -17.45 11.09
N PHE A 194 -18.95 -17.57 11.52
CA PHE A 194 -18.36 -18.84 11.98
C PHE A 194 -18.26 -18.96 13.50
N SER A 195 -18.46 -17.86 14.21
CA SER A 195 -18.52 -17.86 15.67
C SER A 195 -19.96 -17.83 16.14
N SER A 196 -20.30 -18.64 17.14
CA SER A 196 -21.61 -18.56 17.79
C SER A 196 -21.51 -17.72 19.07
N VAL A 197 -22.58 -17.09 19.52
CA VAL A 197 -22.61 -16.45 20.86
C VAL A 197 -22.34 -17.48 21.95
N TRP A 198 -22.74 -18.73 21.72
CA TRP A 198 -22.44 -19.86 22.61
C TRP A 198 -20.95 -20.15 22.75
N SER A 199 -20.14 -19.79 21.74
CA SER A 199 -18.68 -19.90 21.78
C SER A 199 -18.06 -19.01 22.86
N LEU A 200 -18.74 -17.94 23.28
CA LEU A 200 -18.33 -17.10 24.40
C LEU A 200 -18.65 -17.77 25.75
N LEU A 201 -19.75 -18.51 25.81
CA LEU A 201 -20.23 -19.19 27.02
C LEU A 201 -19.53 -20.54 27.26
N SER A 202 -19.00 -21.18 26.23
CA SER A 202 -18.33 -22.49 26.33
C SER A 202 -16.98 -22.44 27.07
N LEU A 203 -16.51 -21.25 27.48
CA LEU A 203 -15.22 -21.01 28.13
C LEU A 203 -14.00 -21.55 27.35
N GLN A 204 -14.20 -21.93 26.09
CA GLN A 204 -13.11 -22.34 25.21
C GLN A 204 -12.45 -21.08 24.66
N LEU A 205 -11.15 -20.93 24.96
CA LEU A 205 -10.39 -19.73 24.65
C LEU A 205 -10.43 -19.38 23.16
N PHE A 206 -10.27 -20.39 22.29
CA PHE A 206 -10.12 -20.16 20.86
C PHE A 206 -11.42 -19.73 20.16
N PRO A 207 -12.57 -20.43 20.31
CA PRO A 207 -13.84 -19.97 19.79
C PRO A 207 -14.28 -18.60 20.33
N ALA A 208 -14.01 -18.33 21.62
CA ALA A 208 -14.27 -17.03 22.22
C ALA A 208 -13.41 -15.92 21.58
N LEU A 209 -12.12 -16.19 21.33
CA LEU A 209 -11.23 -15.25 20.67
C LEU A 209 -11.70 -14.92 19.24
N THR A 210 -12.14 -15.92 18.48
CA THR A 210 -12.70 -15.72 17.14
C THR A 210 -13.94 -14.82 17.16
N PHE A 211 -14.85 -15.05 18.11
CA PHE A 211 -16.04 -14.20 18.29
C PHE A 211 -15.66 -12.76 18.65
N VAL A 212 -14.77 -12.58 19.63
CA VAL A 212 -14.29 -11.26 20.08
C VAL A 212 -13.58 -10.53 18.93
N CYS A 213 -12.75 -11.23 18.15
CA CYS A 213 -12.10 -10.69 16.97
C CYS A 213 -13.12 -10.20 15.93
N GLY A 214 -14.18 -10.97 15.69
CA GLY A 214 -15.27 -10.59 14.79
C GLY A 214 -15.98 -9.30 15.24
N VAL A 215 -16.40 -9.24 16.51
CA VAL A 215 -17.03 -8.03 17.08
C VAL A 215 -16.07 -6.84 17.01
N PHE A 216 -14.81 -7.05 17.38
CA PHE A 216 -13.78 -6.01 17.36
C PHE A 216 -13.58 -5.44 15.95
N MET A 217 -13.43 -6.30 14.94
CA MET A 217 -13.26 -5.87 13.54
C MET A 217 -14.50 -5.13 13.01
N CYS A 218 -15.71 -5.55 13.37
CA CYS A 218 -16.93 -4.80 13.07
C CYS A 218 -16.91 -3.40 13.67
N LEU A 219 -16.52 -3.26 14.95
CA LEU A 219 -16.43 -1.96 15.62
C LEU A 219 -15.36 -1.06 14.99
N VAL A 220 -14.18 -1.62 14.69
CA VAL A 220 -13.10 -0.90 14.00
C VAL A 220 -13.55 -0.41 12.62
N GLY A 221 -14.23 -1.27 11.86
CA GLY A 221 -14.78 -0.90 10.55
C GLY A 221 -15.81 0.22 10.64
N LEU A 222 -16.72 0.13 11.62
CA LEU A 222 -17.69 1.19 11.89
C LEU A 222 -17.01 2.51 12.26
N ILE A 223 -15.98 2.48 13.13
CA ILE A 223 -15.21 3.66 13.49
C ILE A 223 -14.59 4.33 12.26
N HIS A 224 -14.00 3.56 11.34
CA HIS A 224 -13.42 4.10 10.10
C HIS A 224 -14.47 4.75 9.20
N VAL A 225 -15.65 4.14 9.08
CA VAL A 225 -16.77 4.73 8.33
C VAL A 225 -17.24 6.04 8.98
N LEU A 226 -17.35 6.08 10.31
CA LEU A 226 -17.75 7.29 11.04
C LEU A 226 -16.71 8.42 10.96
N ILE A 227 -15.43 8.09 10.93
CA ILE A 227 -14.33 9.04 10.70
C ILE A 227 -14.47 9.71 9.34
N HIS A 228 -14.72 8.92 8.30
CA HIS A 228 -14.86 9.44 6.94
C HIS A 228 -16.01 10.44 6.81
N TYR A 229 -17.14 10.22 7.49
CA TYR A 229 -18.26 11.17 7.48
C TYR A 229 -18.08 12.38 8.40
N GLY A 230 -16.92 12.55 9.05
CA GLY A 230 -16.65 13.65 9.99
C GLY A 230 -17.46 13.59 11.28
N LYS A 231 -18.36 12.62 11.44
CA LYS A 231 -19.25 12.48 12.60
C LYS A 231 -18.49 12.08 13.87
N LEU A 232 -17.29 11.49 13.73
CA LEU A 232 -16.50 11.10 14.90
C LEU A 232 -16.04 12.30 15.71
N GLN A 233 -15.66 13.41 15.08
CA GLN A 233 -15.22 14.62 15.80
C GLN A 233 -16.33 15.13 16.71
N THR A 234 -17.56 15.19 16.21
CA THR A 234 -18.73 15.58 17.01
C THR A 234 -19.02 14.62 18.17
N VAL A 235 -18.80 13.31 17.98
CA VAL A 235 -18.97 12.33 19.07
C VAL A 235 -17.88 12.46 20.11
N ILE A 236 -16.62 12.67 19.71
CA ILE A 236 -15.48 12.90 20.61
C ILE A 236 -15.69 14.18 21.41
N GLU A 237 -16.09 15.28 20.75
CA GLU A 237 -16.41 16.54 21.41
C GLU A 237 -17.51 16.36 22.44
N LYS A 238 -18.63 15.72 22.07
CA LYS A 238 -19.73 15.42 23.01
C LYS A 238 -19.29 14.53 24.18
N GLY A 239 -18.44 13.54 23.93
CA GLY A 239 -17.90 12.66 24.97
C GLY A 239 -16.99 13.41 25.94
N ARG A 240 -16.12 14.28 25.43
CA ARG A 240 -15.24 15.14 26.23
C ARG A 240 -16.05 16.13 27.07
N ASP A 241 -17.05 16.78 26.48
CA ASP A 241 -17.93 17.72 27.18
C ASP A 241 -18.76 17.00 28.27
N GLY A 242 -19.19 15.76 28.02
CA GLY A 242 -19.84 14.93 29.02
C GLY A 242 -18.93 14.59 30.19
N TYR A 243 -17.66 14.24 29.93
CA TYR A 243 -16.68 13.94 30.98
C TYR A 243 -16.36 15.16 31.85
N ALA A 244 -16.17 16.34 31.24
CA ALA A 244 -15.92 17.59 31.95
C ALA A 244 -17.07 17.95 32.92
N LYS A 245 -18.33 17.75 32.49
CA LYS A 245 -19.49 17.99 33.35
C LYS A 245 -19.53 17.06 34.57
N ILE A 246 -19.12 15.80 34.41
CA ILE A 246 -19.08 14.83 35.52
C ILE A 246 -17.95 15.19 36.49
N SER A 247 -16.78 15.63 36.00
CA SER A 247 -15.66 16.02 36.87
C SER A 247 -15.93 17.29 37.69
N ASP A 248 -16.82 18.17 37.20
CA ASP A 248 -17.18 19.42 37.88
C ASP A 248 -18.37 19.27 38.85
N THR A 249 -18.94 18.07 38.99
CA THR A 249 -20.01 17.79 39.95
C THR A 249 -19.39 17.36 41.30
N PRO A 250 -19.52 18.18 42.37
CA PRO A 250 -18.87 17.94 43.67
C PRO A 250 -19.44 16.75 44.46
#